data_AF-A0A9X9X5U7-F1
#
_entry.id   AF-A0A9X9X5U7-F1
#
_cell.length_a   1.000
_cell.length_b   1.000
_cell.length_c   1.000
_cell.angle_alpha   90.00
_cell.angle_beta   90.00
_cell.angle_gamma   90.00
#
_symmetry.space_group_name_H-M   'P 1'
#
loop_
_entity.id
_entity.type
_entity.pdbx_description
1 polymer ?
#
loop_
_entity_poly.entity_id
_entity_poly.type
_entity_poly.pdbx_seq_one_letter_code
_entity_poly.pdbx_strand_id
1 'polypeptide(L)'
;MFGAFERAVAARYLRARGEGAVSLIAGFSLLGIALGVGTLIVVLAVMGGFRQELLGRILAVNGHLGVVAAEGPMRDYPEAAARIRALPQVAQATPVLEGQVLLTTDAGLSAGGLVRGIAPEDLRARGIIADNIRAGSLADFGGEDAIVIGTVLARRLDLGVGDRITVVSPEGRTTVFGTVPRLRPYRIVALFEAGMQEYDGGFLFLPLPAAQLFFQRPGAASQIEVHLRDPAAAEDAASAIRRALAGRRITILDWQGANSGFFEIVEVQRNVMFLILALIILVAAFNIVSSLIMLVKDKGKDIAVLRTMGAGRGAILRIFLLCGATVGGLGTLAGLGLGLAFCANLETIRQALMRLTGTTIFDPQIYFLTHIPAVVDPWDVAQVVGLGLLLSLLATLYPSWRAARTDPVEALRDE
;
A
#
# COMPACT_ATOMS: atom_id res chain seq x y z
N MET A 1 -35.15 -5.85 -26.62
CA MET A 1 -34.06 -6.17 -27.55
C MET A 1 -33.81 -4.98 -28.48
N PHE A 2 -32.54 -4.59 -28.67
CA PHE A 2 -32.16 -3.57 -29.65
C PHE A 2 -32.23 -4.19 -31.06
N GLY A 3 -32.98 -3.59 -31.99
CA GLY A 3 -33.09 -4.06 -33.37
C GLY A 3 -31.88 -3.66 -34.22
N ALA A 4 -31.82 -4.19 -35.45
CA ALA A 4 -30.76 -3.85 -36.40
C ALA A 4 -30.79 -2.37 -36.81
N PHE A 5 -31.98 -1.79 -36.88
CA PHE A 5 -32.19 -0.36 -37.16
C PHE A 5 -31.56 0.53 -36.08
N GLU A 6 -31.85 0.30 -34.79
CA GLU A 6 -31.30 1.16 -33.73
C GLU A 6 -29.77 1.09 -33.66
N ARG A 7 -29.19 -0.10 -33.87
CA ARG A 7 -27.72 -0.28 -33.92
C ARG A 7 -27.09 0.45 -35.10
N ALA A 8 -27.70 0.37 -36.29
CA ALA A 8 -27.18 1.01 -37.49
C ALA A 8 -27.20 2.54 -37.36
N VAL A 9 -28.29 3.10 -36.80
CA VAL A 9 -28.41 4.56 -36.57
C VAL A 9 -27.41 5.02 -35.51
N ALA A 10 -27.32 4.31 -34.37
CA ALA A 10 -26.36 4.65 -33.32
C ALA A 10 -24.91 4.62 -33.83
N ALA A 11 -24.53 3.60 -34.60
CA ALA A 11 -23.20 3.51 -35.18
C ALA A 11 -22.91 4.67 -36.17
N ARG A 12 -23.91 5.11 -36.95
CA ARG A 12 -23.76 6.26 -37.84
C ARG A 12 -23.63 7.58 -37.08
N TYR A 13 -24.41 7.77 -36.01
CA TYR A 13 -24.30 8.96 -35.16
C TYR A 13 -22.93 9.07 -34.48
N LEU A 14 -22.32 7.95 -34.10
CA LEU A 14 -20.96 7.93 -33.53
C LEU A 14 -19.85 8.07 -34.57
N ARG A 15 -20.07 7.63 -35.82
CA ARG A 15 -19.05 7.56 -36.89
C ARG A 15 -19.07 8.75 -37.85
N ALA A 16 -20.06 9.64 -37.76
CA ALA A 16 -20.26 10.73 -38.73
C ALA A 16 -19.11 11.75 -38.71
N ARG A 17 -18.17 11.53 -39.63
CA ARG A 17 -16.96 12.30 -39.94
C ARG A 17 -17.22 13.67 -40.62
N GLY A 18 -18.44 14.22 -40.52
CA GLY A 18 -18.91 15.31 -41.41
C GLY A 18 -19.24 16.66 -40.75
N GLU A 19 -19.38 16.72 -39.42
CA GLU A 19 -19.65 17.97 -38.69
C GLU A 19 -18.67 18.02 -37.50
N GLY A 20 -17.61 18.83 -37.63
CA GLY A 20 -16.44 18.77 -36.73
C GLY A 20 -16.74 18.88 -35.23
N ALA A 21 -17.84 19.56 -34.85
CA ALA A 21 -18.24 19.73 -33.46
C ALA A 21 -18.69 18.42 -32.77
N VAL A 22 -19.50 17.60 -33.45
CA VAL A 22 -20.12 16.40 -32.84
C VAL A 22 -19.08 15.31 -32.54
N SER A 23 -18.11 15.12 -33.45
CA SER A 23 -17.01 14.18 -33.24
C SER A 23 -16.03 14.66 -32.16
N LEU A 24 -15.87 15.98 -31.99
CA LEU A 24 -15.01 16.57 -30.96
C LEU A 24 -15.61 16.32 -29.57
N ILE A 25 -16.92 16.52 -29.43
CA ILE A 25 -17.66 16.37 -28.16
C ILE A 25 -17.69 14.91 -27.71
N ALA A 26 -17.88 13.96 -28.63
CA ALA A 26 -17.77 12.53 -28.33
C ALA A 26 -16.33 12.16 -27.93
N GLY A 27 -15.33 12.75 -28.59
CA GLY A 27 -13.92 12.60 -28.23
C GLY A 27 -13.59 13.11 -26.82
N PHE A 28 -14.09 14.28 -26.43
CA PHE A 28 -13.90 14.82 -25.08
C PHE A 28 -14.59 13.99 -23.99
N SER A 29 -15.77 13.43 -24.28
CA SER A 29 -16.43 12.52 -23.34
C SER A 29 -15.65 11.22 -23.21
N LEU A 30 -15.21 10.63 -24.31
CA LEU A 30 -14.36 9.44 -24.32
C LEU A 30 -13.08 9.66 -23.51
N LEU A 31 -12.38 10.78 -23.76
CA LEU A 31 -11.17 11.17 -23.03
C LEU A 31 -11.45 11.39 -21.54
N GLY A 32 -12.54 12.08 -21.20
CA GLY A 32 -12.92 12.31 -19.80
C GLY A 32 -13.18 11.01 -19.05
N ILE A 33 -13.90 10.06 -19.66
CA ILE A 33 -14.17 8.74 -19.07
C ILE A 33 -12.88 7.92 -18.97
N ALA A 34 -12.07 7.91 -20.03
CA ALA A 34 -10.81 7.17 -20.05
C ALA A 34 -9.83 7.68 -18.98
N LEU A 35 -9.66 8.99 -18.87
CA LEU A 35 -8.84 9.62 -17.84
C LEU A 35 -9.41 9.39 -16.44
N GLY A 36 -10.73 9.48 -16.27
CA GLY A 36 -11.40 9.17 -15.01
C GLY A 36 -11.10 7.74 -14.57
N VAL A 37 -11.53 6.75 -15.35
CA VAL A 37 -11.33 5.32 -15.06
C VAL A 37 -9.84 4.97 -14.88
N GLY A 38 -8.97 5.46 -15.76
CA GLY A 38 -7.53 5.22 -15.66
C GLY A 38 -6.93 5.80 -14.39
N THR A 39 -7.31 7.02 -14.02
CA THR A 39 -6.86 7.66 -12.76
C THR A 39 -7.32 6.85 -11.56
N LEU A 40 -8.56 6.36 -11.54
CA LEU A 40 -9.06 5.55 -10.43
C LEU A 40 -8.29 4.24 -10.26
N ILE A 41 -7.98 3.56 -11.36
CA ILE A 41 -7.17 2.33 -11.34
C ILE A 41 -5.78 2.63 -10.79
N VAL A 42 -5.11 3.67 -11.29
CA VAL A 42 -3.76 4.05 -10.83
C VAL A 42 -3.76 4.37 -9.35
N VAL A 43 -4.71 5.20 -8.91
CA VAL A 43 -4.84 5.62 -7.53
C VAL A 43 -5.08 4.42 -6.61
N LEU A 44 -6.01 3.51 -6.94
CA LEU A 44 -6.25 2.32 -6.13
C LEU A 44 -5.05 1.38 -6.11
N ALA A 45 -4.37 1.18 -7.24
CA ALA A 45 -3.22 0.30 -7.33
C ALA A 45 -2.01 0.83 -6.52
N VAL A 46 -1.72 2.13 -6.61
CA VAL A 46 -0.64 2.76 -5.85
C VAL A 46 -0.95 2.75 -4.36
N MET A 47 -2.17 3.13 -3.96
CA MET A 47 -2.53 3.16 -2.53
C MET A 47 -2.64 1.76 -1.93
N GLY A 48 -3.15 0.79 -2.70
CA GLY A 48 -3.19 -0.62 -2.33
C GLY A 48 -1.78 -1.20 -2.18
N GLY A 49 -0.90 -0.93 -3.16
CA GLY A 49 0.49 -1.32 -3.11
C GLY A 49 1.23 -0.70 -1.93
N PHE A 50 1.03 0.60 -1.67
CA PHE A 50 1.66 1.29 -0.55
C PHE A 50 1.24 0.69 0.79
N ARG A 51 -0.05 0.44 0.98
CA ARG A 51 -0.56 -0.23 2.18
C ARG A 51 0.03 -1.63 2.34
N GLN A 52 0.04 -2.45 1.28
CA GLN A 52 0.58 -3.80 1.33
C GLN A 52 2.07 -3.81 1.65
N GLU A 53 2.84 -2.94 1.00
CA GLU A 53 4.29 -2.84 1.20
C GLU A 53 4.64 -2.35 2.61
N LEU A 54 3.97 -1.28 3.06
CA LEU A 54 4.19 -0.76 4.42
C LEU A 54 3.80 -1.79 5.48
N LEU A 55 2.59 -2.34 5.41
CA LEU A 55 2.12 -3.32 6.38
C LEU A 55 2.97 -4.59 6.36
N GLY A 56 3.30 -5.08 5.16
CA GLY A 56 4.11 -6.27 4.97
C GLY A 56 5.50 -6.12 5.58
N ARG A 57 6.18 -4.99 5.38
CA ARG A 57 7.50 -4.76 5.98
C ARG A 57 7.45 -4.55 7.50
N ILE A 58 6.45 -3.84 8.02
CA ILE A 58 6.26 -3.67 9.47
C ILE A 58 6.04 -5.04 10.14
N LEU A 59 5.16 -5.86 9.58
CA LEU A 59 4.81 -7.20 10.07
C LEU A 59 5.90 -8.26 9.84
N ALA A 60 6.79 -8.05 8.88
CA ALA A 60 7.91 -8.96 8.64
C ALA A 60 9.09 -8.69 9.57
N VAL A 61 9.25 -7.43 10.02
CA VAL A 61 10.29 -7.06 10.98
C VAL A 61 9.84 -7.25 12.43
N ASN A 62 8.55 -7.10 12.73
CA ASN A 62 8.00 -7.33 14.07
C ASN A 62 7.12 -8.58 14.10
N GLY A 63 7.04 -9.25 15.25
CA GLY A 63 6.01 -10.29 15.43
C GLY A 63 4.60 -9.73 15.29
N HIS A 64 3.66 -10.57 14.82
CA HIS A 64 2.23 -10.25 14.84
C HIS A 64 1.70 -10.10 16.28
N LEU A 65 2.28 -10.82 17.24
CA LEU A 65 2.00 -10.62 18.66
C LEU A 65 3.31 -10.55 19.45
N GLY A 66 3.39 -9.65 20.41
CA GLY A 66 4.44 -9.60 21.42
C GLY A 66 3.92 -10.15 22.74
N VAL A 67 4.54 -11.22 23.25
CA VAL A 67 4.21 -11.77 24.57
C VAL A 67 5.23 -11.26 25.57
N VAL A 68 4.76 -10.41 26.49
CA VAL A 68 5.58 -9.77 27.53
C VAL A 68 5.16 -10.30 28.90
N ALA A 69 6.10 -10.51 29.80
CA ALA A 69 5.77 -10.83 31.19
C ALA A 69 5.32 -9.57 31.93
N ALA A 70 4.30 -9.67 32.79
CA ALA A 70 3.75 -8.52 33.50
C ALA A 70 4.71 -7.96 34.57
N GLU A 71 5.69 -8.75 35.03
CA GLU A 71 6.60 -8.40 36.13
C GLU A 71 8.07 -8.40 35.69
N GLY A 72 8.39 -7.59 34.67
CA GLY A 72 9.76 -7.40 34.18
C GLY A 72 10.22 -8.45 33.16
N PRO A 73 11.54 -8.64 32.96
CA PRO A 73 12.08 -9.51 31.93
C PRO A 73 11.69 -10.98 32.14
N MET A 74 11.27 -11.66 31.07
CA MET A 74 10.85 -13.06 31.09
C MET A 74 12.08 -13.98 31.19
N ARG A 75 12.25 -14.65 32.34
CA ARG A 75 13.39 -15.57 32.59
C ARG A 75 13.16 -16.99 32.09
N ASP A 76 11.91 -17.43 32.07
CA ASP A 76 11.44 -18.73 31.61
C ASP A 76 11.01 -18.71 30.13
N TYR A 77 11.57 -17.76 29.36
CA TYR A 77 11.28 -17.58 27.95
C TYR A 77 11.50 -18.84 27.09
N PRO A 78 12.47 -19.75 27.36
CA PRO A 78 12.65 -20.92 26.51
C PRO A 78 11.44 -21.87 26.57
N GLU A 79 10.91 -22.08 27.78
CA GLU A 79 9.74 -22.94 27.99
C GLU A 79 8.48 -22.29 27.42
N ALA A 80 8.30 -20.99 27.67
CA ALA A 80 7.16 -20.23 27.15
C ALA A 80 7.16 -20.21 25.60
N ALA A 81 8.32 -19.98 24.98
CA ALA A 81 8.45 -19.99 23.52
C ALA A 81 8.17 -21.38 22.92
N ALA A 82 8.62 -22.46 23.57
CA ALA A 82 8.33 -23.82 23.13
C ALA A 82 6.83 -24.14 23.19
N ARG A 83 6.13 -23.73 24.26
CA ARG A 83 4.67 -23.90 24.38
C ARG A 83 3.91 -23.09 23.33
N ILE A 84 4.32 -21.85 23.06
CA ILE A 84 3.70 -21.01 22.02
C ILE A 84 3.93 -21.63 20.64
N ARG A 85 5.14 -22.10 20.34
CA ARG A 85 5.49 -22.71 19.05
C ARG A 85 4.71 -23.99 18.75
N ALA A 86 4.23 -24.70 19.78
CA ALA A 86 3.41 -25.89 19.62
C ALA A 86 1.96 -25.60 19.19
N LEU A 87 1.51 -24.35 19.22
CA LEU A 87 0.16 -23.97 18.81
C LEU A 87 0.02 -24.00 17.27
N PRO A 88 -1.09 -24.55 16.73
CA PRO A 88 -1.26 -24.71 15.28
C PRO A 88 -1.32 -23.37 14.52
N GLN A 89 -1.81 -22.31 15.17
CA GLN A 89 -1.89 -20.96 14.59
C GLN A 89 -0.51 -20.29 14.45
N VAL A 90 0.49 -20.75 15.18
CA VAL A 90 1.81 -20.12 15.26
C VAL A 90 2.73 -20.69 14.18
N ALA A 91 3.34 -19.79 13.42
CA ALA A 91 4.40 -20.11 12.46
C ALA A 91 5.77 -20.10 13.15
N GLN A 92 6.04 -19.06 13.95
CA GLN A 92 7.31 -18.90 14.68
C GLN A 92 7.08 -18.22 16.02
N ALA A 93 7.87 -18.59 17.03
CA ALA A 93 7.93 -17.93 18.33
C ALA A 93 9.40 -17.68 18.67
N THR A 94 9.80 -16.42 18.69
CA THR A 94 11.20 -15.99 18.79
C THR A 94 11.38 -15.13 20.03
N PRO A 95 12.16 -15.59 21.02
CA PRO A 95 12.56 -14.75 22.15
C PRO A 95 13.48 -13.62 21.69
N VAL A 96 13.16 -12.40 22.11
CA VAL A 96 13.95 -11.21 21.77
C VAL A 96 14.24 -10.40 23.03
N LEU A 97 15.48 -9.92 23.13
CA LEU A 97 15.88 -8.93 24.11
C LEU A 97 16.06 -7.57 23.42
N GLU A 98 15.32 -6.56 23.83
CA GLU A 98 15.39 -5.22 23.23
C GLU A 98 15.92 -4.19 24.20
N GLY A 99 16.73 -3.27 23.71
CA GLY A 99 17.25 -2.13 24.46
C GLY A 99 17.76 -1.01 23.56
N GLN A 100 17.47 0.23 23.95
CA GLN A 100 17.95 1.43 23.26
C GLN A 100 19.41 1.70 23.62
N VAL A 101 20.18 2.11 22.62
CA VAL A 101 21.62 2.36 22.75
C VAL A 101 22.03 3.61 21.98
N LEU A 102 23.16 4.18 22.39
CA LEU A 102 23.91 5.13 21.57
C LEU A 102 25.07 4.38 20.92
N LEU A 103 25.31 4.67 19.65
CA LEU A 103 26.40 4.10 18.87
C LEU A 103 27.43 5.17 18.64
N THR A 104 28.70 4.84 18.85
CA THR A 104 29.81 5.75 18.63
C THR A 104 30.90 5.06 17.81
N THR A 105 31.52 5.83 16.93
CA THR A 105 32.67 5.41 16.11
C THR A 105 33.95 6.05 16.61
N ASP A 106 35.10 5.49 16.25
CA ASP A 106 36.41 6.06 16.58
C ASP A 106 36.62 7.43 15.89
N ALA A 107 35.92 7.69 14.78
CA ALA A 107 35.89 8.97 14.08
C ALA A 107 35.03 10.05 14.79
N GLY A 108 34.39 9.73 15.91
CA GLY A 108 33.54 10.65 16.68
C GLY A 108 32.10 10.80 16.16
N LEU A 109 31.73 10.08 15.09
CA LEU A 109 30.35 10.01 14.63
C LEU A 109 29.50 9.21 15.62
N SER A 110 28.27 9.67 15.87
CA SER A 110 27.35 9.05 16.82
C SER A 110 25.93 8.98 16.27
N ALA A 111 25.21 7.91 16.60
CA ALA A 111 23.80 7.73 16.23
C ALA A 111 23.05 6.94 17.31
N GLY A 112 21.75 7.18 17.47
CA GLY A 112 20.89 6.31 18.27
C GLY A 112 20.62 4.98 17.56
N GLY A 113 20.36 3.93 18.34
CA GLY A 113 19.99 2.62 17.80
C GLY A 113 19.14 1.81 18.77
N LEU A 114 18.45 0.82 18.23
CA LEU A 114 17.72 -0.20 18.97
C LEU A 114 18.39 -1.55 18.74
N VAL A 115 18.98 -2.09 19.80
CA VAL A 115 19.60 -3.42 19.76
C VAL A 115 18.53 -4.47 20.00
N ARG A 116 18.51 -5.48 19.13
CA ARG A 116 17.69 -6.69 19.24
C ARG A 116 18.59 -7.90 19.41
N GLY A 117 18.61 -8.43 20.62
CA GLY A 117 19.21 -9.71 20.97
C GLY A 117 18.34 -10.85 20.46
N ILE A 118 18.85 -11.62 19.50
CA ILE A 118 18.13 -12.72 18.85
C ILE A 118 19.05 -13.93 18.67
N ALA A 119 18.49 -15.14 18.72
CA ALA A 119 19.27 -16.35 18.47
C ALA A 119 19.72 -16.40 17.00
N PRO A 120 20.93 -16.90 16.68
CA PRO A 120 21.42 -16.96 15.30
C PRO A 120 20.51 -17.76 14.36
N GLU A 121 19.87 -18.81 14.86
CA GLU A 121 18.94 -19.64 14.09
C GLU A 121 17.66 -18.85 13.76
N ASP A 122 17.14 -18.10 14.73
CA ASP A 122 15.94 -17.28 14.58
C ASP A 122 16.18 -16.08 13.62
N LEU A 123 17.37 -15.48 13.65
CA LEU A 123 17.72 -14.42 12.70
C LEU A 123 17.83 -14.95 11.27
N ARG A 124 18.43 -16.14 11.08
CA ARG A 124 18.51 -16.79 9.75
C ARG A 124 17.15 -17.23 9.23
N ALA A 125 16.23 -17.60 10.11
CA ALA A 125 14.85 -17.91 9.74
C ALA A 125 14.04 -16.67 9.35
N ARG A 126 14.54 -15.46 9.62
CA ARG A 126 13.86 -14.19 9.33
C ARG A 126 14.23 -13.71 7.92
N GLY A 127 13.50 -14.18 6.91
CA GLY A 127 13.78 -13.93 5.48
C GLY A 127 13.97 -12.46 5.12
N ILE A 128 13.20 -11.52 5.72
CA ILE A 128 13.37 -10.09 5.41
C ILE A 128 14.77 -9.55 5.74
N ILE A 129 15.48 -10.17 6.69
CA ILE A 129 16.87 -9.83 7.02
C ILE A 129 17.84 -10.77 6.30
N ALA A 130 17.62 -12.08 6.42
CA ALA A 130 18.55 -13.10 5.94
C ALA A 130 18.69 -13.10 4.41
N ASP A 131 17.60 -12.85 3.67
CA ASP A 131 17.60 -12.83 2.21
C ASP A 131 18.07 -11.48 1.64
N ASN A 132 18.18 -10.44 2.48
CA ASN A 132 18.53 -9.07 2.08
C ASN A 132 19.83 -8.57 2.71
N ILE A 133 20.82 -9.45 2.87
CA ILE A 133 22.18 -9.07 3.24
C ILE A 133 22.87 -8.44 2.03
N ARG A 134 23.32 -7.19 2.16
CA ARG A 134 24.00 -6.43 1.09
C ARG A 134 25.52 -6.58 1.13
N ALA A 135 26.09 -6.81 2.32
CA ALA A 135 27.51 -7.03 2.51
C ALA A 135 27.75 -7.94 3.73
N GLY A 136 28.78 -8.78 3.67
CA GLY A 136 29.14 -9.70 4.76
C GLY A 136 28.29 -10.97 4.78
N SER A 137 28.19 -11.62 5.94
CA SER A 137 27.45 -12.88 6.10
C SER A 137 26.96 -13.09 7.53
N LEU A 138 25.83 -13.80 7.68
CA LEU A 138 25.30 -14.24 8.97
C LEU A 138 25.99 -15.50 9.53
N ALA A 139 27.02 -16.02 8.85
CA ALA A 139 27.79 -17.17 9.32
C ALA A 139 28.44 -16.91 10.69
N ASP A 140 29.09 -15.75 10.83
CA ASP A 140 29.83 -15.36 12.04
C ASP A 140 28.95 -14.70 13.11
N PHE A 141 27.63 -14.60 12.87
CA PHE A 141 26.73 -13.88 13.77
C PHE A 141 26.74 -14.46 15.18
N GLY A 142 27.07 -15.74 15.40
CA GLY A 142 27.12 -16.33 16.75
C GLY A 142 28.24 -15.84 17.67
N GLY A 143 29.18 -15.01 17.21
CA GLY A 143 30.30 -14.52 18.01
C GLY A 143 29.89 -13.54 19.12
N GLU A 144 30.64 -13.51 20.23
CA GLU A 144 30.35 -12.62 21.36
C GLU A 144 30.47 -11.12 21.05
N ASP A 145 31.25 -10.79 20.02
CA ASP A 145 31.51 -9.44 19.53
C ASP A 145 30.87 -9.18 18.16
N ALA A 146 30.02 -10.08 17.66
CA ALA A 146 29.37 -9.91 16.36
C ALA A 146 28.16 -8.96 16.44
N ILE A 147 28.07 -8.03 15.50
CA ILE A 147 26.90 -7.17 15.31
C ILE A 147 26.49 -7.11 13.84
N VAL A 148 25.19 -7.08 13.58
CA VAL A 148 24.60 -6.89 12.24
C VAL A 148 23.84 -5.57 12.27
N ILE A 149 24.10 -4.70 11.29
CA ILE A 149 23.53 -3.34 11.25
C ILE A 149 22.88 -3.06 9.90
N GLY A 150 21.93 -2.12 9.87
CA GLY A 150 21.27 -1.73 8.63
C GLY A 150 22.16 -0.86 7.73
N THR A 151 21.94 -0.91 6.42
CA THR A 151 22.74 -0.17 5.42
C THR A 151 22.62 1.35 5.53
N VAL A 152 21.51 1.88 6.02
CA VAL A 152 21.34 3.34 6.23
C VAL A 152 22.18 3.79 7.42
N LEU A 153 22.16 3.04 8.52
CA LEU A 153 22.96 3.32 9.71
C LEU A 153 24.47 3.23 9.41
N ALA A 154 24.88 2.18 8.69
CA ALA A 154 26.26 2.00 8.25
C ALA A 154 26.76 3.20 7.42
N ARG A 155 25.97 3.66 6.45
CA ARG A 155 26.30 4.85 5.63
C ARG A 155 26.37 6.14 6.44
N ARG A 156 25.48 6.34 7.42
CA ARG A 156 25.49 7.54 8.28
C ARG A 156 26.72 7.60 9.18
N LEU A 157 27.23 6.45 9.60
CA LEU A 157 28.39 6.34 10.47
C LEU A 157 29.70 6.07 9.72
N ASP A 158 29.66 6.02 8.39
CA ASP A 158 30.78 5.68 7.50
C ASP A 158 31.46 4.34 7.88
N LEU A 159 30.64 3.31 8.08
CA LEU A 159 31.07 1.97 8.50
C LEU A 159 30.83 0.91 7.42
N GLY A 160 31.75 -0.04 7.33
CA GLY A 160 31.67 -1.25 6.51
C GLY A 160 31.69 -2.54 7.33
N VAL A 161 31.65 -3.67 6.61
CA VAL A 161 31.83 -4.99 7.23
C VAL A 161 33.28 -5.15 7.66
N GLY A 162 33.50 -5.63 8.88
CA GLY A 162 34.81 -5.78 9.50
C GLY A 162 35.18 -4.63 10.45
N ASP A 163 34.53 -3.47 10.30
CA ASP A 163 34.77 -2.33 11.18
C ASP A 163 34.19 -2.55 12.58
N ARG A 164 34.65 -1.74 13.53
CA ARG A 164 34.20 -1.76 14.91
C ARG A 164 33.29 -0.59 15.21
N ILE A 165 32.22 -0.85 15.95
CA ILE A 165 31.29 0.14 16.47
C ILE A 165 31.17 -0.04 17.97
N THR A 166 31.25 1.07 18.71
CA THR A 166 31.08 1.03 20.16
C THR A 166 29.61 1.25 20.50
N VAL A 167 29.02 0.28 21.18
CA VAL A 167 27.64 0.33 21.64
C VAL A 167 27.62 0.79 23.09
N VAL A 168 26.85 1.84 23.35
CA VAL A 168 26.74 2.52 24.64
C VAL A 168 25.33 2.35 25.20
N SER A 169 25.20 1.72 26.36
CA SER A 169 23.93 1.61 27.08
C SER A 169 23.87 2.63 28.22
N PRO A 170 22.81 3.46 28.29
CA PRO A 170 22.58 4.38 29.41
C PRO A 170 22.14 3.64 30.69
N GLU A 171 21.59 2.41 30.57
CA GLU A 171 21.24 1.51 31.68
C GLU A 171 22.49 0.85 32.28
N GLY A 172 23.42 1.70 32.72
CA GLY A 172 24.71 1.28 33.26
C GLY A 172 24.69 0.95 34.75
N ARG A 173 25.87 0.81 35.35
CA ARG A 173 25.98 0.49 36.78
C ARG A 173 25.77 1.75 37.59
N THR A 174 24.84 1.72 38.54
CA THR A 174 24.65 2.81 39.51
C THR A 174 25.84 2.87 40.45
N THR A 175 26.46 4.04 40.55
CA THR A 175 27.54 4.34 41.50
C THR A 175 27.15 5.53 42.38
N VAL A 176 27.93 5.80 43.42
CA VAL A 176 27.72 6.93 44.34
C VAL A 176 27.81 8.29 43.60
N PHE A 177 28.47 8.32 42.44
CA PHE A 177 28.63 9.51 41.60
C PHE A 177 27.66 9.55 40.40
N GLY A 178 26.67 8.65 40.34
CA GLY A 178 25.71 8.54 39.24
C GLY A 178 25.83 7.23 38.46
N THR A 179 25.03 7.08 37.40
CA THR A 179 25.03 5.89 36.55
C THR A 179 26.15 5.98 35.52
N VAL A 180 27.10 5.04 35.59
CA VAL A 180 28.19 4.96 34.61
C VAL A 180 27.70 4.11 33.43
N PRO A 181 27.59 4.68 32.20
CA PRO A 181 27.10 3.95 31.05
C PRO A 181 28.03 2.77 30.69
N ARG A 182 27.49 1.74 30.06
CA ARG A 182 28.29 0.61 29.59
C ARG A 182 28.67 0.81 28.14
N LEU A 183 29.96 0.71 27.85
CA LEU A 183 30.50 0.77 26.50
C LEU A 183 31.08 -0.59 26.14
N ARG A 184 30.69 -1.15 25.00
CA ARG A 184 31.29 -2.38 24.47
C ARG A 184 31.48 -2.26 22.95
N PRO A 185 32.70 -2.49 22.44
CA PRO A 185 32.93 -2.55 21.00
C PRO A 185 32.42 -3.87 20.42
N TYR A 186 31.80 -3.80 19.25
CA TYR A 186 31.38 -4.94 18.45
C TYR A 186 31.92 -4.80 17.02
N ARG A 187 32.20 -5.93 16.37
CA ARG A 187 32.64 -6.03 14.98
C ARG A 187 31.44 -6.28 14.07
N ILE A 188 31.32 -5.49 13.02
CA ILE A 188 30.24 -5.61 12.04
C ILE A 188 30.49 -6.84 11.17
N VAL A 189 29.59 -7.83 11.24
CA VAL A 189 29.70 -9.07 10.44
C VAL A 189 28.85 -9.04 9.17
N ALA A 190 27.77 -8.26 9.15
CA ALA A 190 26.93 -8.09 7.97
C ALA A 190 26.16 -6.77 7.99
N LEU A 191 25.81 -6.30 6.78
CA LEU A 191 24.91 -5.18 6.53
C LEU A 191 23.62 -5.68 5.90
N PHE A 192 22.46 -5.36 6.50
CA PHE A 192 21.15 -5.77 5.98
C PHE A 192 20.35 -4.58 5.42
N GLU A 193 19.41 -4.88 4.53
CA GLU A 193 18.44 -3.91 4.02
C GLU A 193 17.02 -4.50 4.08
N ALA A 194 16.30 -4.18 5.15
CA ALA A 194 14.89 -4.48 5.30
C ALA A 194 14.01 -3.56 4.43
N GLY A 195 14.62 -2.55 3.79
CA GLY A 195 14.07 -1.58 2.84
C GLY A 195 12.96 -0.69 3.40
N MET A 196 12.97 -0.53 4.72
CA MET A 196 12.38 0.59 5.44
C MET A 196 13.49 1.39 6.09
N GLN A 197 13.49 2.71 5.88
CA GLN A 197 14.60 3.55 6.32
C GLN A 197 14.75 3.58 7.85
N GLU A 198 13.66 3.51 8.60
CA GLU A 198 13.67 3.54 10.07
C GLU A 198 14.33 2.28 10.63
N TYR A 199 14.08 1.13 9.99
CA TYR A 199 14.68 -0.14 10.37
C TYR A 199 16.13 -0.22 9.91
N ASP A 200 16.41 0.14 8.66
CA ASP A 200 17.78 0.15 8.11
C ASP A 200 18.67 1.21 8.79
N GLY A 201 18.06 2.23 9.40
CA GLY A 201 18.73 3.36 10.06
C GLY A 201 18.76 3.28 11.58
N GLY A 202 18.05 2.32 12.20
CA GLY A 202 17.86 2.29 13.64
C GLY A 202 18.02 0.90 14.28
N PHE A 203 17.86 -0.21 13.54
CA PHE A 203 17.91 -1.55 14.13
C PHE A 203 19.31 -2.16 14.02
N LEU A 204 19.72 -2.83 15.09
CA LEU A 204 20.95 -3.60 15.17
C LEU A 204 20.65 -4.96 15.79
N PHE A 205 21.28 -6.01 15.30
CA PHE A 205 21.13 -7.35 15.86
C PHE A 205 22.41 -7.78 16.56
N LEU A 206 22.24 -8.33 17.76
CA LEU A 206 23.28 -9.03 18.52
C LEU A 206 22.81 -10.46 18.79
N PRO A 207 23.72 -11.42 18.99
CA PRO A 207 23.36 -12.70 19.56
C PRO A 207 22.66 -12.52 20.89
N LEU A 208 21.58 -13.27 21.11
CA LEU A 208 20.82 -13.20 22.36
C LEU A 208 21.72 -13.31 23.61
N PRO A 209 22.70 -14.24 23.69
CA PRO A 209 23.62 -14.29 24.83
C PRO A 209 24.47 -13.03 25.00
N ALA A 210 24.99 -12.47 23.90
CA ALA A 210 25.79 -11.24 23.92
C ALA A 210 24.96 -10.03 24.38
N ALA A 211 23.72 -9.93 23.90
CA ALA A 211 22.77 -8.90 24.31
C ALA A 211 22.38 -9.04 25.81
N GLN A 212 22.13 -10.25 26.28
CA GLN A 212 21.82 -10.52 27.69
C GLN A 212 22.96 -10.10 28.62
N LEU A 213 24.21 -10.39 28.24
CA LEU A 213 25.39 -9.95 28.96
C LEU A 213 25.55 -8.43 28.93
N PHE A 214 25.30 -7.80 27.78
CA PHE A 214 25.43 -6.35 27.59
C PHE A 214 24.39 -5.55 28.41
N PHE A 215 23.13 -5.99 28.43
CA PHE A 215 22.05 -5.35 29.18
C PHE A 215 21.90 -5.82 30.62
N GLN A 216 22.80 -6.67 31.14
CA GLN A 216 22.75 -7.22 32.50
C GLN A 216 21.46 -8.00 32.80
N ARG A 217 20.94 -8.70 31.80
CA ARG A 217 19.72 -9.51 31.89
C ARG A 217 20.05 -10.97 31.56
N PRO A 218 20.90 -11.64 32.35
CA PRO A 218 21.32 -13.01 32.06
C PRO A 218 20.11 -13.95 32.08
N GLY A 219 19.96 -14.75 31.03
CA GLY A 219 18.88 -15.72 30.93
C GLY A 219 17.48 -15.12 30.88
N ALA A 220 17.33 -13.86 30.48
CA ALA A 220 16.01 -13.23 30.32
C ALA A 220 15.81 -12.66 28.89
N ALA A 221 14.57 -12.64 28.45
CA ALA A 221 14.12 -11.96 27.23
C ALA A 221 13.19 -10.78 27.59
N SER A 222 13.17 -9.74 26.77
CA SER A 222 12.21 -8.64 26.94
C SER A 222 10.81 -9.08 26.52
N GLN A 223 10.73 -9.84 25.42
CA GLN A 223 9.48 -10.34 24.87
C GLN A 223 9.68 -11.62 24.04
N ILE A 224 8.59 -12.34 23.78
CA ILE A 224 8.54 -13.37 22.74
C ILE A 224 7.72 -12.82 21.58
N GLU A 225 8.36 -12.65 20.43
CA GLU A 225 7.68 -12.31 19.20
C GLU A 225 7.03 -13.55 18.58
N VAL A 226 5.76 -13.44 18.22
CA VAL A 226 4.99 -14.52 17.64
C VAL A 226 4.59 -14.14 16.22
N HIS A 227 5.02 -14.95 15.26
CA HIS A 227 4.54 -14.87 13.89
C HIS A 227 3.43 -15.89 13.69
N LEU A 228 2.28 -15.41 13.21
CA LEU A 228 1.12 -16.24 12.95
C LEU A 228 1.16 -16.75 11.51
N ARG A 229 0.54 -17.91 11.27
CA ARG A 229 0.33 -18.43 9.91
C ARG A 229 -0.72 -17.59 9.17
N ASP A 230 -1.72 -17.12 9.90
CA ASP A 230 -2.75 -16.20 9.43
C ASP A 230 -2.77 -14.96 10.34
N PRO A 231 -2.34 -13.79 9.84
CA PRO A 231 -2.38 -12.53 10.59
C PRO A 231 -3.81 -12.11 11.00
N ALA A 232 -4.83 -12.53 10.26
CA ALA A 232 -6.23 -12.17 10.56
C ALA A 232 -6.76 -12.89 11.82
N ALA A 233 -6.16 -14.02 12.19
CA ALA A 233 -6.52 -14.81 13.36
C ALA A 233 -5.77 -14.36 14.63
N ALA A 234 -5.33 -13.11 14.72
CA ALA A 234 -4.50 -12.61 15.82
C ALA A 234 -5.21 -12.72 17.19
N GLU A 235 -6.50 -12.40 17.24
CA GLU A 235 -7.27 -12.45 18.48
C GLU A 235 -7.50 -13.89 18.98
N ASP A 236 -7.79 -14.81 18.06
CA ASP A 236 -7.93 -16.23 18.35
C ASP A 236 -6.61 -16.84 18.82
N ALA A 237 -5.50 -16.49 18.16
CA ALA A 237 -4.17 -16.90 18.55
C ALA A 237 -3.77 -16.32 19.91
N ALA A 238 -4.08 -15.05 20.19
CA ALA A 238 -3.83 -14.43 21.50
C ALA A 238 -4.58 -15.18 22.61
N SER A 239 -5.84 -15.55 22.37
CA SER A 239 -6.65 -16.35 23.29
C SER A 239 -6.09 -17.76 23.50
N ALA A 240 -5.55 -18.40 22.46
CA ALA A 240 -4.86 -19.69 22.56
C ALA A 240 -3.55 -19.58 23.36
N ILE A 241 -2.75 -18.53 23.15
CA ILE A 241 -1.50 -18.26 23.87
C ILE A 241 -1.78 -18.05 25.36
N ARG A 242 -2.81 -17.26 25.71
CA ARG A 242 -3.22 -17.06 27.13
C ARG A 242 -3.55 -18.37 27.82
N ARG A 243 -4.22 -19.30 27.13
CA ARG A 243 -4.53 -20.63 27.66
C ARG A 243 -3.29 -21.52 27.77
N ALA A 244 -2.41 -21.53 26.77
CA ALA A 244 -1.19 -22.34 26.77
C ALA A 244 -0.19 -21.93 27.86
N LEU A 245 -0.20 -20.64 28.22
CA LEU A 245 0.61 -20.06 29.28
C LEU A 245 -0.20 -19.80 30.57
N ALA A 246 -1.32 -20.51 30.75
CA ALA A 246 -2.12 -20.43 31.98
C ALA A 246 -1.22 -20.65 33.21
N GLY A 247 -1.29 -19.71 34.17
CA GLY A 247 -0.41 -19.65 35.35
C GLY A 247 0.67 -18.57 35.26
N ARG A 248 0.85 -17.91 34.12
CA ARG A 248 1.74 -16.75 33.97
C ARG A 248 0.93 -15.47 33.82
N ARG A 249 1.35 -14.41 34.51
CA ARG A 249 0.86 -13.06 34.23
C ARG A 249 1.60 -12.54 33.01
N ILE A 250 0.96 -12.68 31.85
CA ILE A 250 1.46 -12.18 30.58
C ILE A 250 0.56 -11.07 30.05
N THR A 251 1.18 -10.14 29.36
CA THR A 251 0.50 -9.16 28.52
C THR A 251 0.79 -9.53 27.08
N ILE A 252 -0.27 -9.71 26.28
CA ILE A 252 -0.12 -9.89 24.84
C ILE A 252 -0.35 -8.54 24.20
N LEU A 253 0.68 -8.03 23.55
CA LEU A 253 0.65 -6.82 22.76
C LEU A 253 0.39 -7.23 21.32
N ASP A 254 -0.76 -6.83 20.79
CA ASP A 254 -1.00 -6.88 19.35
C ASP A 254 -0.29 -5.69 18.69
N TRP A 255 0.45 -5.93 17.62
CA TRP A 255 1.10 -4.87 16.87
C TRP A 255 0.09 -3.85 16.32
N GLN A 256 -1.15 -4.29 15.99
CA GLN A 256 -2.21 -3.40 15.52
C GLN A 256 -2.59 -2.41 16.63
N GLY A 257 -2.70 -2.91 17.87
CA GLY A 257 -3.00 -2.09 19.04
C GLY A 257 -1.82 -1.20 19.46
N ALA A 258 -0.59 -1.72 19.40
CA ALA A 258 0.62 -0.95 19.72
C ALA A 258 0.88 0.19 18.73
N ASN A 259 0.39 0.05 17.50
CA ASN A 259 0.51 1.05 16.43
C ASN A 259 -0.87 1.56 16.00
N SER A 260 -1.82 1.69 16.94
CA SER A 260 -3.21 2.07 16.63
C SER A 260 -3.30 3.39 15.85
N GLY A 261 -2.47 4.38 16.19
CA GLY A 261 -2.41 5.65 15.44
C GLY A 261 -2.04 5.48 13.96
N PHE A 262 -1.24 4.48 13.61
CA PHE A 262 -0.94 4.16 12.21
C PHE A 262 -2.14 3.48 11.52
N PHE A 263 -2.80 2.54 12.19
CA PHE A 263 -4.00 1.89 11.66
C PHE A 263 -5.14 2.88 11.45
N GLU A 264 -5.34 3.79 12.40
CA GLU A 264 -6.30 4.89 12.28
C GLU A 264 -5.98 5.77 11.07
N ILE A 265 -4.69 6.06 10.81
CA ILE A 265 -4.28 6.77 9.59
C ILE A 265 -4.65 5.98 8.33
N VAL A 266 -4.42 4.67 8.29
CA VAL A 266 -4.80 3.82 7.15
C VAL A 266 -6.31 3.81 6.92
N GLU A 267 -7.12 3.78 7.99
CA GLU A 267 -8.59 3.84 7.90
C GLU A 267 -9.08 5.23 7.46
N VAL A 268 -8.56 6.30 8.06
CA VAL A 268 -8.88 7.67 7.67
C VAL A 268 -8.51 7.91 6.21
N GLN A 269 -7.34 7.41 5.78
CA GLN A 269 -6.91 7.46 4.39
C GLN A 269 -7.94 6.80 3.48
N ARG A 270 -8.44 5.59 3.80
CA ARG A 270 -9.47 4.92 3.00
C ARG A 270 -10.73 5.78 2.82
N ASN A 271 -11.18 6.45 3.88
CA ASN A 271 -12.35 7.33 3.84
C ASN A 271 -12.10 8.57 2.96
N VAL A 272 -10.92 9.20 3.06
CA VAL A 272 -10.53 10.33 2.21
C VAL A 272 -10.43 9.90 0.74
N MET A 273 -9.88 8.71 0.46
CA MET A 273 -9.82 8.16 -0.89
C MET A 273 -11.20 7.93 -1.48
N PHE A 274 -12.17 7.44 -0.70
CA PHE A 274 -13.55 7.30 -1.13
C PHE A 274 -14.16 8.65 -1.53
N LEU A 275 -13.92 9.72 -0.76
CA LEU A 275 -14.41 11.06 -1.07
C LEU A 275 -13.81 11.60 -2.39
N ILE A 276 -12.49 11.46 -2.58
CA ILE A 276 -11.81 11.88 -3.81
C ILE A 276 -12.32 11.08 -5.02
N LEU A 277 -12.45 9.77 -4.87
CA LEU A 277 -13.02 8.87 -5.87
C LEU A 277 -14.44 9.29 -6.26
N ALA A 278 -15.29 9.56 -5.28
CA ALA A 278 -16.66 10.02 -5.52
C ALA A 278 -16.69 11.35 -6.30
N LEU A 279 -15.77 12.27 -5.99
CA LEU A 279 -15.67 13.55 -6.69
C LEU A 279 -15.18 13.39 -8.14
N ILE A 280 -14.15 12.58 -8.39
CA ILE A 280 -13.65 12.27 -9.74
C ILE A 280 -14.78 11.66 -10.59
N ILE A 281 -15.50 10.72 -9.99
CA ILE A 281 -16.64 10.06 -10.62
C ILE A 281 -17.74 11.06 -10.96
N LEU A 282 -18.09 11.95 -10.03
CA LEU A 282 -19.12 12.96 -10.22
C LEU A 282 -18.78 13.87 -11.41
N VAL A 283 -17.53 14.35 -11.47
CA VAL A 283 -17.03 15.17 -12.58
C VAL A 283 -17.11 14.42 -13.91
N ALA A 284 -16.71 13.15 -13.93
CA ALA A 284 -16.79 12.30 -15.13
C ALA A 284 -18.24 12.10 -15.60
N ALA A 285 -19.17 11.85 -14.67
CA ALA A 285 -20.59 11.70 -14.97
C ALA A 285 -21.19 12.99 -15.57
N PHE A 286 -20.85 14.16 -15.03
CA PHE A 286 -21.30 15.44 -15.58
C PHE A 286 -20.80 15.69 -17.00
N ASN A 287 -19.57 15.26 -17.32
CA ASN A 287 -19.02 15.35 -18.67
C ASN A 287 -19.85 14.49 -19.64
N ILE A 288 -20.19 13.25 -19.27
CA ILE A 288 -21.05 12.38 -20.08
C ILE A 288 -22.43 13.02 -20.31
N VAL A 289 -23.08 13.50 -19.24
CA VAL A 289 -24.40 14.13 -19.35
C VAL A 289 -24.35 15.34 -20.29
N SER A 290 -23.36 16.22 -20.11
CA SER A 290 -23.20 17.43 -20.91
C SER A 290 -22.94 17.12 -22.39
N SER A 291 -22.06 16.16 -22.65
CA SER A 291 -21.71 15.71 -24.00
C SER A 291 -22.91 15.09 -24.73
N LEU A 292 -23.66 14.21 -24.08
CA LEU A 292 -24.84 13.59 -24.67
C LEU A 292 -26.00 14.56 -24.88
N ILE A 293 -26.21 15.52 -23.98
CA ILE A 293 -27.20 16.58 -24.19
C ILE A 293 -26.85 17.38 -25.44
N MET A 294 -25.57 17.72 -25.63
CA MET A 294 -25.14 18.43 -26.82
C MET A 294 -25.35 17.58 -28.09
N LEU A 295 -25.00 16.29 -28.06
CA LEU A 295 -25.24 15.36 -29.17
C LEU A 295 -26.74 15.29 -29.55
N VAL A 296 -27.63 15.29 -28.55
CA VAL A 296 -29.08 15.28 -28.78
C VAL A 296 -29.55 16.59 -29.43
N LYS A 297 -28.99 17.73 -29.01
CA LYS A 297 -29.31 19.05 -29.60
C LYS A 297 -28.84 19.12 -31.04
N ASP A 298 -27.59 18.74 -31.31
CA ASP A 298 -27.00 18.78 -32.65
C ASP A 298 -27.74 17.84 -33.63
N LYS A 299 -28.26 16.72 -33.13
CA LYS A 299 -29.04 15.75 -33.92
C LYS A 299 -30.56 15.94 -33.83
N GLY A 300 -31.02 17.11 -33.39
CA GLY A 300 -32.45 17.44 -33.26
C GLY A 300 -33.25 17.26 -34.56
N LYS A 301 -32.72 17.76 -35.69
CA LYS A 301 -33.34 17.62 -37.02
C LYS A 301 -33.42 16.15 -37.46
N ASP A 302 -32.33 15.40 -37.29
CA ASP A 302 -32.30 13.96 -37.62
C ASP A 302 -33.32 13.17 -36.79
N ILE A 303 -33.48 13.51 -35.51
CA ILE A 303 -34.52 12.91 -34.64
C ILE A 303 -35.91 13.24 -35.19
N ALA A 304 -36.17 14.49 -35.58
CA ALA A 304 -37.46 14.90 -36.12
C ALA A 304 -37.82 14.15 -37.40
N VAL A 305 -36.88 14.02 -38.34
CA VAL A 305 -37.05 13.26 -39.59
C VAL A 305 -37.34 11.79 -39.31
N LEU A 306 -36.60 11.15 -38.39
CA LEU A 306 -36.87 9.77 -38.02
C LEU A 306 -38.26 9.62 -37.39
N ARG A 307 -38.68 10.57 -36.56
CA ARG A 307 -39.99 10.57 -35.91
C ARG A 307 -41.14 10.81 -36.89
N THR A 308 -40.98 11.64 -37.91
CA THR A 308 -41.99 11.83 -38.97
C THR A 308 -42.09 10.62 -39.90
N MET A 309 -41.00 9.89 -40.11
CA MET A 309 -41.00 8.61 -40.83
C MET A 309 -41.54 7.43 -40.01
N GLY A 310 -42.00 7.65 -38.77
CA GLY A 310 -42.66 6.64 -37.94
C GLY A 310 -41.81 6.01 -36.83
N ALA A 311 -40.60 6.51 -36.55
CA ALA A 311 -39.82 6.04 -35.41
C ALA A 311 -40.51 6.42 -34.08
N GLY A 312 -40.89 5.42 -33.29
CA GLY A 312 -41.50 5.63 -31.98
C GLY A 312 -40.52 6.22 -30.95
N ARG A 313 -41.05 6.85 -29.89
CA ARG A 313 -40.25 7.41 -28.78
C ARG A 313 -39.30 6.39 -28.15
N GLY A 314 -39.73 5.13 -28.05
CA GLY A 314 -38.90 4.03 -27.54
C GLY A 314 -37.72 3.68 -28.44
N ALA A 315 -37.84 3.84 -29.77
CA ALA A 315 -36.73 3.63 -30.70
C ALA A 315 -35.68 4.73 -30.56
N ILE A 316 -36.10 6.00 -30.46
CA ILE A 316 -35.20 7.14 -30.20
C ILE A 316 -34.46 6.96 -28.87
N LEU A 317 -35.18 6.60 -27.80
CA LEU A 317 -34.57 6.31 -26.49
C LEU A 317 -33.46 5.25 -26.59
N ARG A 318 -33.72 4.14 -27.29
CA ARG A 318 -32.76 3.03 -27.46
C ARG A 318 -31.54 3.42 -28.27
N ILE A 319 -31.70 4.25 -29.30
CA ILE A 319 -30.59 4.77 -30.11
C ILE A 319 -29.61 5.56 -29.24
N PHE A 320 -30.12 6.51 -28.46
CA PHE A 320 -29.25 7.34 -27.60
C PHE A 320 -28.68 6.57 -26.40
N LEU A 321 -29.43 5.60 -25.85
CA LEU A 321 -28.89 4.66 -24.86
C LEU A 321 -27.72 3.85 -25.43
N LEU A 322 -27.82 3.36 -26.68
CA LEU A 322 -26.72 2.66 -27.37
C LEU A 322 -25.53 3.59 -27.62
N CYS A 323 -25.76 4.84 -28.01
CA CYS A 323 -24.69 5.82 -28.20
C CYS A 323 -23.92 6.03 -26.89
N GLY A 324 -24.61 6.33 -25.79
CA GLY A 324 -23.96 6.56 -24.50
C GLY A 324 -23.31 5.30 -23.92
N ALA A 325 -23.94 4.12 -24.07
CA ALA A 325 -23.33 2.85 -23.67
C ALA A 325 -22.06 2.53 -24.48
N THR A 326 -22.01 2.88 -25.76
CA THR A 326 -20.82 2.66 -26.60
C THR A 326 -19.71 3.63 -26.23
N VAL A 327 -20.00 4.92 -26.05
CA VAL A 327 -19.01 5.92 -25.60
C VAL A 327 -18.49 5.60 -24.21
N GLY A 328 -19.40 5.26 -23.27
CA GLY A 328 -19.07 4.80 -21.93
C GLY A 328 -18.21 3.55 -21.94
N GLY A 329 -18.63 2.52 -22.68
CA GLY A 329 -17.89 1.27 -22.79
C GLY A 329 -16.50 1.43 -23.40
N LEU A 330 -16.38 2.15 -24.53
CA LEU A 330 -15.09 2.43 -25.15
C LEU A 330 -14.20 3.30 -24.25
N GLY A 331 -14.78 4.29 -23.56
CA GLY A 331 -14.06 5.15 -22.62
C GLY A 331 -13.53 4.34 -21.43
N THR A 332 -14.37 3.48 -20.85
CA THR A 332 -13.96 2.59 -19.76
C THR A 332 -12.90 1.59 -20.21
N LEU A 333 -13.00 1.01 -21.40
CA LEU A 333 -11.98 0.10 -21.93
C LEU A 333 -10.65 0.82 -22.22
N ALA A 334 -10.71 2.02 -22.80
CA ALA A 334 -9.54 2.85 -23.02
C ALA A 334 -8.90 3.26 -21.69
N GLY A 335 -9.71 3.66 -20.71
CA GLY A 335 -9.25 4.01 -19.36
C GLY A 335 -8.65 2.82 -18.61
N LEU A 336 -9.24 1.62 -18.76
CA LEU A 336 -8.68 0.37 -18.24
C LEU A 336 -7.30 0.11 -18.84
N GLY A 337 -7.18 0.16 -20.17
CA GLY A 337 -5.90 -0.01 -20.86
C GLY A 337 -4.86 1.02 -20.43
N LEU A 338 -5.23 2.30 -20.38
CA LEU A 338 -4.35 3.38 -19.94
C LEU A 338 -3.92 3.23 -18.48
N GLY A 339 -4.85 2.90 -17.57
CA GLY A 339 -4.57 2.74 -16.15
C GLY A 339 -3.63 1.55 -15.89
N LEU A 340 -3.89 0.40 -16.53
CA LEU A 340 -3.01 -0.77 -16.43
C LEU A 340 -1.63 -0.51 -17.05
N ALA A 341 -1.58 0.13 -18.22
CA ALA A 341 -0.32 0.49 -18.86
C ALA A 341 0.49 1.47 -17.99
N PHE A 342 -0.18 2.42 -17.34
CA PHE A 342 0.47 3.35 -16.41
C PHE A 342 1.03 2.61 -15.20
N CYS A 343 0.24 1.73 -14.56
CA CYS A 343 0.71 0.94 -13.41
C CYS A 343 1.91 0.06 -13.75
N ALA A 344 1.90 -0.59 -14.92
CA ALA A 344 3.00 -1.44 -15.38
C ALA A 344 4.30 -0.65 -15.68
N ASN A 345 4.20 0.63 -16.02
CA ASN A 345 5.35 1.48 -16.38
C ASN A 345 5.64 2.56 -15.33
N LEU A 346 5.12 2.41 -14.11
CA LEU A 346 5.15 3.48 -13.10
C LEU A 346 6.57 3.91 -12.74
N GLU A 347 7.50 2.95 -12.60
CA GLU A 347 8.90 3.24 -12.30
C GLU A 347 9.61 3.99 -13.43
N THR A 348 9.34 3.63 -14.69
CA THR A 348 9.88 4.34 -15.86
C THR A 348 9.35 5.76 -15.94
N ILE A 349 8.05 5.96 -15.67
CA ILE A 349 7.41 7.27 -15.62
C ILE A 349 8.03 8.13 -14.52
N ARG A 350 8.23 7.55 -13.32
CA ARG A 350 8.90 8.22 -12.19
C ARG A 350 10.28 8.72 -12.59
N GLN A 351 11.12 7.84 -13.17
CA GLN A 351 12.46 8.22 -13.62
C GLN A 351 12.46 9.29 -14.70
N ALA A 352 11.52 9.22 -15.66
CA ALA A 352 11.37 10.23 -16.68
C ALA A 352 11.02 11.60 -16.08
N LEU A 353 10.05 11.66 -15.15
CA LEU A 353 9.71 12.90 -14.47
C LEU A 353 10.88 13.44 -13.64
N MET A 354 11.61 12.60 -12.89
CA MET A 354 12.77 13.04 -12.11
C MET A 354 13.85 13.69 -12.97
N ARG A 355 14.11 13.14 -14.17
CA ARG A 355 15.05 13.74 -15.13
C ARG A 355 14.56 15.08 -15.66
N LEU A 356 13.25 15.26 -15.79
CA LEU A 356 12.62 16.45 -16.34
C LEU A 356 12.51 17.59 -15.32
N THR A 357 12.17 17.27 -14.07
CA THR A 357 11.99 18.25 -12.99
C THR A 357 13.27 18.54 -12.22
N GLY A 358 14.30 17.69 -12.35
CA GLY A 358 15.55 17.82 -11.60
C GLY A 358 15.37 17.59 -10.09
N THR A 359 14.23 17.02 -9.67
CA THR A 359 13.89 16.76 -8.27
C THR A 359 13.74 15.26 -8.02
N THR A 360 14.09 14.82 -6.80
CA THR A 360 13.85 13.46 -6.33
C THR A 360 12.37 13.28 -6.02
N ILE A 361 11.61 12.84 -7.03
CA ILE A 361 10.21 12.47 -6.86
C ILE A 361 10.20 11.15 -6.10
N PHE A 362 9.78 11.23 -4.83
CA PHE A 362 9.77 10.16 -3.83
C PHE A 362 11.14 9.95 -3.15
N ASP A 363 11.40 10.75 -2.12
CA ASP A 363 12.55 10.58 -1.24
C ASP A 363 12.28 9.44 -0.23
N PRO A 364 13.07 8.34 -0.23
CA PRO A 364 12.95 7.28 0.76
C PRO A 364 13.01 7.77 2.22
N GLN A 365 13.63 8.94 2.46
CA GLN A 365 13.70 9.56 3.79
C GLN A 365 12.37 10.09 4.31
N ILE A 366 11.44 10.42 3.41
CA ILE A 366 10.13 10.99 3.75
C ILE A 366 9.04 9.92 3.69
N TYR A 367 9.14 9.00 2.73
CA TYR A 367 8.06 8.06 2.41
C TYR A 367 8.34 6.62 2.88
N PHE A 368 9.45 6.39 3.59
CA PHE A 368 9.81 5.13 4.25
C PHE A 368 10.02 3.91 3.33
N LEU A 369 9.80 4.06 2.03
CA LEU A 369 9.95 3.01 1.01
C LEU A 369 10.97 3.42 -0.06
N THR A 370 11.71 2.43 -0.56
CA THR A 370 12.78 2.61 -1.57
C THR A 370 12.27 2.73 -3.01
N HIS A 371 11.06 2.24 -3.29
CA HIS A 371 10.39 2.31 -4.58
C HIS A 371 8.89 2.59 -4.37
N ILE A 372 8.20 3.03 -5.42
CA ILE A 372 6.75 3.23 -5.36
C ILE A 372 6.07 1.89 -5.65
N PRO A 373 5.41 1.25 -4.68
CA PRO A 373 4.69 0.01 -4.91
C PRO A 373 3.37 0.32 -5.64
N ALA A 374 3.05 -0.48 -6.65
CA ALA A 374 1.76 -0.47 -7.32
C ALA A 374 1.29 -1.91 -7.49
N VAL A 375 0.28 -2.29 -6.72
CA VAL A 375 -0.31 -3.64 -6.78
C VAL A 375 -1.70 -3.50 -7.35
N VAL A 376 -1.89 -4.05 -8.55
CA VAL A 376 -3.18 -4.05 -9.23
C VAL A 376 -4.00 -5.22 -8.72
N ASP A 377 -5.02 -4.95 -7.90
CA ASP A 377 -6.00 -5.95 -7.49
C ASP A 377 -7.06 -6.12 -8.59
N PRO A 378 -7.23 -7.33 -9.17
CA PRO A 378 -8.26 -7.57 -10.20
C PRO A 378 -9.68 -7.25 -9.73
N TRP A 379 -9.97 -7.40 -8.43
CA TRP A 379 -11.27 -7.09 -7.85
C TRP A 379 -11.52 -5.58 -7.83
N ASP A 380 -10.54 -4.78 -7.40
CA ASP A 380 -10.64 -3.31 -7.43
C ASP A 380 -10.83 -2.83 -8.88
N VAL A 381 -10.09 -3.40 -9.83
CA VAL A 381 -10.26 -3.10 -11.26
C VAL A 381 -11.65 -3.46 -11.76
N ALA A 382 -12.17 -4.64 -11.41
CA ALA A 382 -13.52 -5.06 -11.79
C ALA A 382 -14.59 -4.14 -11.20
N GLN A 383 -14.43 -3.68 -9.96
CA GLN A 383 -15.33 -2.71 -9.33
C GLN A 383 -15.31 -1.36 -10.05
N VAL A 384 -14.13 -0.84 -10.39
CA VAL A 384 -14.00 0.42 -11.13
C VAL A 384 -14.63 0.31 -12.53
N VAL A 385 -14.37 -0.77 -13.26
CA VAL A 385 -14.97 -1.02 -14.58
C VAL A 385 -16.49 -1.13 -14.47
N GLY A 386 -16.99 -1.92 -13.50
CA GLY A 386 -18.43 -2.09 -13.26
C GLY A 386 -19.11 -0.77 -12.90
N LEU A 387 -18.50 0.02 -12.03
CA LEU A 387 -18.99 1.33 -11.61
C LEU A 387 -18.98 2.34 -12.76
N GLY A 388 -17.91 2.37 -13.56
CA GLY A 388 -17.80 3.23 -14.75
C GLY A 388 -18.88 2.92 -15.79
N LEU A 389 -19.13 1.63 -16.06
CA LEU A 389 -20.21 1.19 -16.95
C LEU A 389 -21.59 1.53 -16.38
N LEU A 390 -21.83 1.28 -15.09
CA LEU A 390 -23.10 1.60 -14.44
C LEU A 390 -23.39 3.10 -14.51
N LEU A 391 -22.42 3.93 -14.17
CA LEU A 391 -22.59 5.37 -14.14
C LEU A 391 -22.70 5.98 -15.52
N SER A 392 -21.97 5.46 -16.52
CA SER A 392 -22.16 5.89 -17.91
C SER A 392 -23.57 5.57 -18.41
N LEU A 393 -24.11 4.41 -18.06
CA LEU A 393 -25.50 4.05 -18.39
C LEU A 393 -26.51 4.96 -17.67
N LEU A 394 -26.32 5.23 -16.38
CA LEU A 394 -27.18 6.13 -15.60
C LEU A 394 -27.14 7.57 -16.12
N ALA A 395 -25.94 8.09 -16.42
CA ALA A 395 -25.73 9.41 -17.00
C ALA A 395 -26.39 9.54 -18.38
N THR A 396 -26.45 8.45 -19.15
CA THR A 396 -27.07 8.41 -20.49
C THR A 396 -28.60 8.40 -20.43
N LEU A 397 -29.20 7.98 -19.32
CA LEU A 397 -30.66 7.81 -19.21
C LEU A 397 -31.41 9.13 -19.35
N TYR A 398 -30.97 10.19 -18.67
CA TYR A 398 -31.63 11.50 -18.70
C TYR A 398 -31.59 12.14 -20.11
N PRO A 399 -30.43 12.26 -20.78
CA PRO A 399 -30.37 12.80 -22.15
C PRO A 399 -31.18 11.98 -23.16
N SER A 400 -31.12 10.65 -23.06
CA SER A 400 -31.86 9.76 -23.97
C SER A 400 -33.37 9.90 -23.82
N TRP A 401 -33.85 10.03 -22.58
CA TRP A 401 -35.26 10.28 -22.29
C TRP A 401 -35.72 11.63 -22.80
N ARG A 402 -34.87 12.66 -22.67
CA ARG A 402 -35.14 14.00 -23.22
C ARG A 402 -35.23 13.97 -24.75
N ALA A 403 -34.30 13.28 -25.42
CA ALA A 403 -34.30 13.09 -26.88
C ALA A 403 -35.58 12.42 -27.40
N ALA A 404 -36.07 11.41 -26.68
CA ALA A 404 -37.29 10.70 -27.03
C ALA A 404 -38.56 11.56 -26.93
N ARG A 405 -38.52 12.67 -26.19
CA ARG A 405 -39.64 13.59 -25.99
C ARG A 405 -39.62 14.83 -26.90
N THR A 406 -38.56 15.04 -27.69
CA THR A 406 -38.46 16.17 -28.63
C THR A 406 -39.61 16.16 -29.64
N ASP A 407 -40.38 17.25 -29.72
CA ASP A 407 -41.48 17.38 -30.67
C ASP A 407 -40.94 17.54 -32.11
N PRO A 408 -41.33 16.69 -33.07
CA PRO A 408 -40.89 16.82 -34.45
C PRO A 408 -41.28 18.14 -35.11
N VAL A 409 -42.41 18.75 -34.69
CA VAL A 409 -42.92 20.00 -35.26
C VAL A 409 -42.09 21.17 -34.76
N GLU A 410 -41.76 21.23 -33.46
CA GLU A 410 -40.90 22.28 -32.90
C GLU A 410 -39.48 22.18 -33.46
N ALA A 411 -38.93 20.97 -33.54
CA ALA A 411 -37.57 20.74 -34.02
C ALA A 411 -37.37 21.07 -35.53
N LEU A 412 -38.45 21.16 -36.31
CA LEU A 412 -38.44 21.58 -37.71
C LEU A 412 -38.89 23.04 -37.92
N ARG A 413 -39.45 23.68 -36.89
CA ARG A 413 -40.01 25.04 -36.95
C ARG A 413 -39.03 26.13 -36.51
N ASP A 414 -38.05 25.80 -35.67
CA ASP A 414 -36.98 26.72 -35.28
C ASP A 414 -35.96 26.87 -36.43
N GLU A 415 -36.36 27.63 -37.46
CA GLU A 415 -35.52 28.35 -38.43
C GLU A 415 -36.04 29.78 -38.62
#